data_AF-A0A843RUK4-F1
#
_entry.id   AF-A0A843RUK4-F1
#
_cell.length_a   1.000
_cell.length_b   1.000
_cell.length_c   1.000
_cell.angle_alpha   90.00
_cell.angle_beta   90.00
_cell.angle_gamma   90.00
#
_symmetry.space_group_name_H-M   'P 1'
#
loop_
_entity.id
_entity.type
_entity.pdbx_description
1 polymer ?
#
loop_
_entity_poly.entity_id
_entity_poly.type
_entity_poly.pdbx_seq_one_letter_code
_entity_poly.pdbx_strand_id
1 'polypeptide(L)'
;MMTRKRKKPPKTRARKAARTPEVKPSDSNRHVGVPRTPAYQNPPPGLVAPPPWAPIEAIRQDFASHLQAHMLRKGWNQSELARQAGLHMPSGKMGRDVVSGYLRGRNLPGPPHRKAICAALGISSEDLGHTILPTATGANAPPLLVTSAGDGYSWVRINMTLPADVGLRIQQLVENARPKN
;
A
#
# COMPACT_ATOMS: atom_id res chain seq x y z
N MET A 1 -74.88 -24.33 2.50
CA MET A 1 -75.04 -24.54 3.95
C MET A 1 -73.74 -24.16 4.66
N MET A 2 -73.83 -23.19 5.57
CA MET A 2 -72.72 -22.55 6.28
C MET A 2 -72.08 -23.45 7.33
N THR A 3 -70.74 -23.51 7.39
CA THR A 3 -70.00 -24.09 8.53
C THR A 3 -69.29 -22.98 9.32
N ARG A 4 -69.90 -22.60 10.46
CA ARG A 4 -69.36 -21.66 11.45
C ARG A 4 -68.13 -22.26 12.15
N LYS A 5 -66.96 -21.61 12.01
CA LYS A 5 -65.77 -21.89 12.82
C LYS A 5 -65.99 -21.42 14.27
N ARG A 6 -65.88 -22.35 15.23
CA ARG A 6 -66.00 -22.10 16.68
C ARG A 6 -64.76 -21.35 17.22
N LYS A 7 -64.99 -20.19 17.85
CA LYS A 7 -64.01 -19.46 18.69
C LYS A 7 -63.66 -20.31 19.94
N LYS A 8 -62.37 -20.48 20.24
CA LYS A 8 -61.90 -20.98 21.54
C LYS A 8 -61.62 -19.79 22.48
N PRO A 9 -61.98 -19.86 23.78
CA PRO A 9 -61.76 -18.79 24.75
C PRO A 9 -60.29 -18.74 25.27
N PRO A 10 -59.86 -17.60 25.84
CA PRO A 10 -58.47 -17.36 26.23
C PRO A 10 -58.10 -18.07 27.54
N LYS A 11 -56.86 -18.57 27.62
CA LYS A 11 -56.26 -19.15 28.83
C LYS A 11 -55.60 -18.06 29.67
N THR A 12 -56.13 -17.85 30.87
CA THR A 12 -55.49 -17.10 31.97
C THR A 12 -54.54 -18.02 32.72
N ARG A 13 -53.25 -17.66 32.87
CA ARG A 13 -52.53 -17.81 34.15
C ARG A 13 -51.12 -17.24 34.17
N ALA A 14 -50.79 -16.73 35.37
CA ALA A 14 -49.49 -16.63 36.00
C ALA A 14 -48.60 -15.43 35.62
N ARG A 15 -48.75 -14.39 36.44
CA ARG A 15 -47.71 -13.43 36.82
C ARG A 15 -46.37 -14.15 37.04
N LYS A 16 -45.30 -13.67 36.39
CA LYS A 16 -43.92 -13.99 36.76
C LYS A 16 -43.17 -12.71 37.08
N ALA A 17 -42.48 -12.79 38.21
CA ALA A 17 -41.79 -11.76 38.97
C ALA A 17 -41.04 -10.69 38.17
N ALA A 18 -41.12 -9.47 38.71
CA ALA A 18 -40.22 -8.37 38.43
C ALA A 18 -38.75 -8.82 38.52
N ARG A 19 -38.01 -8.55 37.45
CA ARG A 19 -36.55 -8.74 37.40
C ARG A 19 -35.93 -7.35 37.42
N THR A 20 -35.32 -7.02 38.54
CA THR A 20 -34.48 -5.84 38.76
C THR A 20 -33.44 -5.72 37.63
N PRO A 21 -33.25 -4.55 37.00
CA PRO A 21 -32.10 -4.34 36.14
C PRO A 21 -30.87 -4.17 37.04
N GLU A 22 -30.04 -5.21 37.09
CA GLU A 22 -28.70 -5.12 37.66
C GLU A 22 -27.85 -4.24 36.73
N VAL A 23 -27.75 -2.96 37.11
CA VAL A 23 -26.85 -1.98 36.49
C VAL A 23 -25.43 -2.43 36.80
N LYS A 24 -24.75 -3.03 35.82
CA LYS A 24 -23.31 -3.28 35.92
C LYS A 24 -22.60 -1.94 36.06
N PRO A 25 -21.69 -1.78 37.05
CA PRO A 25 -20.97 -0.53 37.24
C PRO A 25 -20.15 -0.21 36.00
N SER A 26 -20.27 1.04 35.56
CA SER A 26 -19.50 1.64 34.49
C SER A 26 -18.02 1.57 34.84
N ASP A 27 -17.29 0.69 34.14
CA ASP A 27 -15.82 0.73 34.08
C ASP A 27 -15.39 1.99 33.34
N SER A 28 -15.47 3.10 34.07
CA SER A 28 -14.84 4.38 33.77
C SER A 28 -13.37 4.29 34.13
N ASN A 29 -12.65 3.36 33.52
CA ASN A 29 -11.20 3.36 33.54
C ASN A 29 -10.67 3.50 32.12
N ARG A 30 -10.96 4.66 31.53
CA ARG A 30 -10.21 5.15 30.37
C ARG A 30 -8.79 5.39 30.88
N HIS A 31 -7.93 4.39 30.72
CA HIS A 31 -6.50 4.67 30.60
C HIS A 31 -6.37 5.71 29.49
N VAL A 32 -6.01 6.94 29.88
CA VAL A 32 -5.50 7.96 28.98
C VAL A 32 -4.19 7.38 28.46
N GLY A 33 -4.32 6.56 27.43
CA GLY A 33 -3.20 6.00 26.73
C GLY A 33 -2.40 7.17 26.20
N VAL A 34 -1.22 7.37 26.80
CA VAL A 34 -0.16 8.21 26.26
C VAL A 34 -0.16 7.99 24.74
N PRO A 35 -0.25 9.04 23.91
CA PRO A 35 -0.11 8.86 22.48
C PRO A 35 1.24 8.20 22.27
N ARG A 36 1.23 6.90 21.91
CA ARG A 36 2.44 6.21 21.48
C ARG A 36 2.88 6.96 20.25
N THR A 37 3.84 7.89 20.42
CA THR A 37 4.56 8.49 19.31
C THR A 37 5.04 7.32 18.50
N PRO A 38 4.51 7.10 17.28
CA PRO A 38 5.00 5.99 16.53
C PRO A 38 6.44 6.36 16.19
N ALA A 39 7.38 5.57 16.70
CA ALA A 39 8.78 5.66 16.35
C ALA A 39 8.93 5.26 14.88
N TYR A 40 8.48 6.13 13.98
CA TYR A 40 8.84 6.07 12.58
C TYR A 40 10.17 6.77 12.49
N GLN A 41 11.22 5.98 12.27
CA GLN A 41 12.52 6.46 11.86
C GLN A 41 12.29 7.37 10.66
N ASN A 42 12.31 8.68 10.88
CA ASN A 42 12.32 9.63 9.78
C ASN A 42 13.70 9.48 9.13
N PRO A 43 13.81 9.08 7.86
CA PRO A 43 15.06 9.21 7.16
C PRO A 43 15.42 10.71 7.15
N PRO A 44 16.70 11.07 7.35
CA PRO A 44 17.12 12.46 7.46
C PRO A 44 16.64 13.27 6.25
N PRO A 45 16.06 14.47 6.47
CA PRO A 45 15.55 15.28 5.38
C PRO A 45 16.71 15.77 4.51
N GLY A 46 16.68 15.43 3.22
CA GLY A 46 17.70 15.86 2.25
C GLY A 46 18.24 14.77 1.32
N LEU A 47 17.63 13.59 1.24
CA LEU A 47 18.03 12.60 0.25
C LEU A 47 17.78 13.16 -1.16
N VAL A 48 18.88 13.42 -1.86
CA VAL A 48 18.89 13.42 -3.34
C VAL A 48 18.19 12.13 -3.74
N ALA A 49 17.06 12.25 -4.43
CA ALA A 49 16.27 11.10 -4.80
C ALA A 49 17.20 10.07 -5.45
N PRO A 50 17.22 8.82 -4.97
CA PRO A 50 18.20 7.85 -5.41
C PRO A 50 18.08 7.74 -6.93
N PRO A 51 19.20 7.73 -7.65
CA PRO A 51 19.14 7.66 -9.08
C PRO A 51 18.37 6.41 -9.51
N PRO A 52 17.74 6.39 -10.69
CA PRO A 52 16.91 5.27 -11.14
C PRO A 52 17.62 3.90 -11.16
N TRP A 53 18.95 3.90 -11.13
CA TRP A 53 19.84 2.74 -11.10
C TRP A 53 20.25 2.29 -9.68
N ALA A 54 19.76 2.95 -8.62
CA ALA A 54 20.06 2.58 -7.25
C ALA A 54 19.49 1.19 -6.89
N PRO A 55 20.05 0.53 -5.85
CA PRO A 55 19.51 -0.73 -5.37
C PRO A 55 18.00 -0.63 -5.10
N ILE A 56 17.24 -1.68 -5.41
CA ILE A 56 15.76 -1.69 -5.26
C ILE A 56 15.32 -1.27 -3.85
N GLU A 57 16.14 -1.57 -2.85
CA GLU A 57 15.90 -1.17 -1.47
C GLU A 57 15.97 0.36 -1.30
N ALA A 58 16.94 1.03 -1.92
CA ALA A 58 17.02 2.50 -1.89
C ALA A 58 15.78 3.15 -2.51
N ILE A 59 15.26 2.60 -3.62
CA ILE A 59 14.04 3.10 -4.27
C ILE A 59 12.80 2.91 -3.37
N ARG A 60 12.72 1.78 -2.66
CA ARG A 60 11.63 1.52 -1.70
C ARG A 60 11.68 2.49 -0.51
N GLN A 61 12.88 2.77 0.00
CA GLN A 61 13.07 3.71 1.10
C GLN A 61 12.78 5.15 0.67
N ASP A 62 13.15 5.55 -0.55
CA ASP A 62 12.80 6.85 -1.12
C ASP A 62 11.28 7.05 -1.18
N PHE A 63 10.58 6.09 -1.77
CA PHE A 63 9.12 6.07 -1.81
C PHE A 63 8.51 6.18 -0.39
N ALA A 64 9.02 5.38 0.56
CA ALA A 64 8.53 5.39 1.94
C ALA A 64 8.70 6.76 2.60
N SER A 65 9.86 7.39 2.38
CA SER A 65 10.21 8.73 2.87
C SER A 65 9.23 9.79 2.34
N HIS A 66 9.01 9.79 1.04
CA HIS A 66 8.09 10.73 0.38
C HIS A 66 6.66 10.54 0.87
N LEU A 67 6.18 9.29 0.90
CA LEU A 67 4.84 8.96 1.40
C LEU A 67 4.66 9.45 2.85
N GLN A 68 5.63 9.19 3.72
CA GLN A 68 5.59 9.63 5.11
C GLN A 68 5.57 11.15 5.23
N ALA A 69 6.40 11.87 4.46
CA ALA A 69 6.41 13.32 4.47
C ALA A 69 5.05 13.92 4.06
N HIS A 70 4.39 13.37 3.03
CA HIS A 70 3.06 13.79 2.61
C HIS A 70 1.98 13.47 3.65
N MET A 71 2.06 12.30 4.30
CA MET A 71 1.15 11.95 5.40
C MET A 71 1.30 12.92 6.58
N LEU A 72 2.54 13.24 6.97
CA LEU A 72 2.83 14.19 8.04
C LEU A 72 2.30 15.59 7.72
N ARG A 73 2.49 16.07 6.49
CA ARG A 73 1.94 17.36 6.03
C ARG A 73 0.42 17.44 6.15
N LYS A 74 -0.30 16.33 5.95
CA LYS A 74 -1.76 16.27 6.13
C LYS A 74 -2.21 15.95 7.56
N GLY A 75 -1.29 15.65 8.49
CA GLY A 75 -1.63 15.16 9.82
C GLY A 75 -2.28 13.76 9.79
N TRP A 76 -1.99 12.96 8.76
CA TRP A 76 -2.60 11.64 8.58
C TRP A 76 -1.74 10.52 9.18
N ASN A 77 -2.42 9.55 9.79
CA ASN A 77 -1.81 8.29 10.19
C ASN A 77 -2.06 7.19 9.14
N GLN A 78 -1.49 6.00 9.33
CA GLN A 78 -1.60 4.88 8.37
C GLN A 78 -3.05 4.45 8.12
N SER A 79 -3.87 4.44 9.18
CA SER A 79 -5.28 4.05 9.08
C SER A 79 -6.09 5.08 8.31
N GLU A 80 -5.79 6.37 8.50
CA GLU A 80 -6.45 7.45 7.80
C GLU A 80 -6.08 7.47 6.32
N LEU A 81 -4.80 7.31 5.98
CA LEU A 81 -4.39 7.15 4.59
C LEU A 81 -5.08 5.94 3.93
N ALA A 82 -5.14 4.81 4.61
CA ALA A 82 -5.79 3.61 4.09
C ALA A 82 -7.29 3.84 3.83
N ARG A 83 -7.97 4.59 4.72
CA ARG A 83 -9.38 4.96 4.56
C ARG A 83 -9.59 5.87 3.36
N GLN A 84 -8.80 6.93 3.25
CA GLN A 84 -8.90 7.93 2.17
C GLN A 84 -8.53 7.34 0.81
N ALA A 85 -7.41 6.61 0.74
CA ALA A 85 -6.99 5.95 -0.50
C ALA A 85 -7.95 4.82 -0.90
N GLY A 86 -8.60 4.16 0.06
CA GLY A 86 -9.65 3.17 -0.21
C GLY A 86 -10.80 3.71 -1.07
N LEU A 87 -11.17 4.99 -0.93
CA LEU A 87 -12.22 5.63 -1.71
C LEU A 87 -11.90 5.72 -3.21
N HIS A 88 -10.62 5.67 -3.57
CA HIS A 88 -10.14 5.75 -4.95
C HIS A 88 -9.73 4.40 -5.53
N MET A 89 -9.86 3.32 -4.76
CA MET A 89 -9.55 1.97 -5.23
C MET A 89 -10.75 1.36 -5.95
N PRO A 90 -10.53 0.55 -7.01
CA PRO A 90 -11.62 -0.21 -7.66
C PRO A 90 -12.34 -1.16 -6.70
N SER A 91 -11.63 -1.68 -5.70
CA SER A 91 -12.17 -2.53 -4.63
C SER A 91 -12.91 -1.75 -3.53
N GLY A 92 -12.85 -0.42 -3.55
CA GLY A 92 -13.40 0.46 -2.49
C GLY A 92 -12.67 0.38 -1.14
N LYS A 93 -11.55 -0.35 -1.06
CA LYS A 93 -10.81 -0.54 0.19
C LYS A 93 -9.32 -0.66 -0.04
N MET A 94 -8.54 0.02 0.82
CA MET A 94 -7.12 -0.21 1.00
C MET A 94 -6.85 -0.63 2.45
N GLY A 95 -6.08 -1.70 2.64
CA GLY A 95 -5.76 -2.21 3.98
C GLY A 95 -4.67 -1.38 4.66
N ARG A 96 -4.80 -1.14 5.97
CA ARG A 96 -3.75 -0.50 6.77
C ARG A 96 -2.42 -1.25 6.69
N ASP A 97 -2.45 -2.59 6.69
CA ASP A 97 -1.24 -3.42 6.64
C ASP A 97 -0.46 -3.22 5.34
N VAL A 98 -1.17 -2.99 4.24
CA VAL A 98 -0.58 -2.68 2.94
C VAL A 98 0.16 -1.34 3.00
N VAL A 99 -0.48 -0.30 3.55
CA VAL A 99 0.15 1.02 3.80
C VAL A 99 1.36 0.88 4.72
N SER A 100 1.25 0.04 5.76
CA SER A 100 2.33 -0.25 6.69
C SER A 100 3.52 -0.96 6.01
N GLY A 101 3.27 -1.77 4.99
CA GLY A 101 4.31 -2.40 4.16
C GLY A 101 5.05 -1.38 3.30
N TYR A 102 4.33 -0.40 2.75
CA TYR A 102 4.91 0.68 1.95
C TYR A 102 5.78 1.61 2.79
N LEU A 103 5.32 2.04 3.96
CA LEU A 103 6.08 2.92 4.86
C LEU A 103 7.34 2.28 5.44
N ARG A 104 7.42 0.95 5.46
CA ARG A 104 8.63 0.23 5.87
C ARG A 104 9.56 -0.09 4.70
N GLY A 105 9.21 0.33 3.48
CA GLY A 105 9.95 -0.03 2.28
C GLY A 105 9.95 -1.53 1.97
N ARG A 106 8.97 -2.32 2.45
CA ARG A 106 8.93 -3.76 2.15
C ARG A 106 8.49 -4.03 0.71
N ASN A 107 7.50 -3.29 0.24
CA ASN A 107 6.89 -3.41 -1.07
C ASN A 107 6.67 -2.03 -1.69
N LEU A 108 6.57 -1.95 -3.02
CA LEU A 108 6.09 -0.75 -3.72
C LEU A 108 4.63 -0.92 -4.13
N PRO A 109 3.84 0.17 -4.16
CA PRO A 109 2.48 0.09 -4.67
C PRO A 109 2.49 -0.15 -6.19
N GLY A 110 1.68 -1.11 -6.63
CA GLY A 110 1.35 -1.23 -8.05
C GLY A 110 0.52 -0.02 -8.56
N PRO A 111 0.32 0.09 -9.88
CA PRO A 111 -0.37 1.23 -10.51
C PRO A 111 -1.72 1.63 -9.87
N PRO A 112 -2.66 0.71 -9.57
CA PRO A 112 -3.94 1.10 -8.98
C PRO A 112 -3.79 1.67 -7.56
N HIS A 113 -2.95 1.04 -6.73
CA HIS A 113 -2.68 1.51 -5.37
C HIS A 113 -1.99 2.88 -5.39
N ARG A 114 -1.01 3.07 -6.29
CA ARG A 114 -0.29 4.33 -6.40
C ARG A 114 -1.22 5.46 -6.83
N LYS A 115 -2.06 5.24 -7.84
CA LYS A 115 -3.07 6.23 -8.28
C LYS A 115 -4.03 6.60 -7.14
N ALA A 116 -4.49 5.61 -6.37
CA ALA A 116 -5.38 5.84 -5.24
C ALA A 116 -4.72 6.65 -4.11
N ILE A 117 -3.45 6.35 -3.79
CA ILE A 117 -2.66 7.11 -2.80
C ILE A 117 -2.44 8.55 -3.27
N CYS A 118 -2.08 8.75 -4.55
CA CYS A 118 -1.88 10.10 -5.12
C CYS A 118 -3.19 10.91 -5.06
N ALA A 119 -4.32 10.30 -5.43
CA ALA A 119 -5.63 10.95 -5.35
C ALA A 119 -6.01 11.34 -3.91
N ALA A 120 -5.79 10.45 -2.94
CA ALA A 120 -6.06 10.75 -1.53
C ALA A 120 -5.16 11.88 -0.99
N LEU A 121 -3.88 11.86 -1.35
CA LEU A 121 -2.93 12.89 -0.93
C LEU A 121 -3.08 14.19 -1.74
N GLY A 122 -3.73 14.17 -2.89
CA GLY A 122 -3.90 15.33 -3.77
C GLY A 122 -2.58 15.77 -4.39
N ILE A 123 -1.72 14.82 -4.73
CA ILE A 123 -0.37 15.06 -5.27
C ILE A 123 -0.18 14.29 -6.58
N SER A 124 0.83 14.67 -7.36
CA SER A 124 1.18 13.96 -8.57
C SER A 124 1.95 12.67 -8.25
N SER A 125 2.06 11.81 -9.25
CA SER A 125 2.81 10.56 -9.13
C SER A 125 4.29 10.85 -8.82
N GLU A 126 4.86 11.84 -9.48
CA GLU A 126 6.27 12.24 -9.40
C GLU A 126 6.64 12.74 -7.99
N ASP A 127 5.68 13.30 -7.24
CA ASP A 127 5.87 13.78 -5.87
C ASP A 127 6.04 12.64 -4.86
N LEU A 128 5.67 11.41 -5.23
CA LEU A 128 5.69 10.22 -4.39
C LEU A 128 7.00 9.42 -4.49
N GLY A 129 8.02 10.01 -5.11
CA GLY A 129 9.31 9.38 -5.35
C GLY A 129 9.31 8.50 -6.59
N HIS A 130 10.42 7.80 -6.78
CA HIS A 130 10.67 7.05 -8.01
C HIS A 130 9.64 5.94 -8.22
N THR A 131 9.06 5.90 -9.44
CA THR A 131 8.28 4.75 -9.87
C THR A 131 9.24 3.72 -10.41
N ILE A 132 9.37 2.58 -9.75
CA ILE A 132 9.69 1.37 -10.51
C ILE A 132 8.41 1.10 -11.29
N LEU A 133 8.33 1.57 -12.54
CA LEU A 133 7.35 1.05 -13.48
C LEU A 133 7.41 -0.45 -13.30
N PRO A 134 6.30 -1.15 -13.01
CA PRO A 134 6.36 -2.58 -12.87
C PRO A 134 7.03 -3.08 -14.14
N THR A 135 8.24 -3.62 -13.96
CA THR A 135 8.87 -4.47 -14.95
C THR A 135 7.76 -5.41 -15.34
N ALA A 136 7.23 -5.29 -16.56
CA ALA A 136 6.20 -6.20 -17.00
C ALA A 136 6.86 -7.59 -16.96
N THR A 137 6.68 -8.30 -15.85
CA THR A 137 7.08 -9.68 -15.68
C THR A 137 5.85 -10.46 -16.13
N GLY A 138 5.73 -10.56 -17.45
CA GLY A 138 4.57 -11.13 -18.12
C GLY A 138 4.75 -11.05 -19.63
N ALA A 139 4.01 -11.88 -20.37
CA ALA A 139 4.10 -12.05 -21.82
C ALA A 139 3.94 -10.77 -22.65
N ASN A 140 3.57 -9.63 -22.04
CA ASN A 140 3.38 -8.32 -22.67
C ASN A 140 4.53 -7.32 -22.42
N ALA A 141 5.66 -7.75 -21.87
CA ALA A 141 6.84 -6.89 -21.77
C ALA A 141 7.48 -6.67 -23.14
N PRO A 142 7.90 -5.43 -23.49
CA PRO A 142 8.75 -5.22 -24.66
C PRO A 142 9.99 -6.09 -24.54
N PRO A 143 10.33 -6.86 -25.58
CA PRO A 143 11.38 -7.87 -25.50
C PRO A 143 12.78 -7.25 -25.44
N LEU A 144 12.90 -5.97 -25.80
CA LEU A 144 14.07 -5.12 -25.55
C LEU A 144 13.57 -3.78 -25.00
N LEU A 145 14.18 -3.30 -23.92
CA LEU A 145 13.90 -2.00 -23.33
C LEU A 145 15.21 -1.33 -22.95
N VAL A 146 15.38 -0.09 -23.40
CA VAL A 146 16.53 0.76 -23.08
C VAL A 146 16.00 2.05 -22.48
N THR A 147 16.42 2.33 -21.24
CA THR A 147 16.06 3.56 -20.53
C THR A 147 17.34 4.32 -20.21
N SER A 148 17.38 5.63 -20.49
CA SER A 148 18.53 6.45 -20.07
C SER A 148 18.58 6.53 -18.53
N ALA A 149 19.76 6.27 -17.96
CA ALA A 149 19.99 6.26 -16.52
C ALA A 149 20.67 7.54 -16.02
N GLY A 150 20.87 8.54 -16.90
CA GLY A 150 21.69 9.74 -16.62
C GLY A 150 23.19 9.48 -16.80
N ASP A 151 23.98 10.55 -16.88
CA ASP A 151 25.45 10.53 -16.90
C ASP A 151 26.09 9.65 -18.01
N GLY A 152 25.39 9.52 -19.15
CA GLY A 152 25.85 8.68 -20.27
C GLY A 152 25.58 7.18 -20.10
N TYR A 153 24.95 6.77 -19.00
CA TYR A 153 24.57 5.39 -18.75
C TYR A 153 23.15 5.09 -19.23
N SER A 154 22.89 3.82 -19.53
CA SER A 154 21.57 3.34 -19.91
C SER A 154 21.28 2.01 -19.23
N TRP A 155 20.05 1.86 -18.74
CA TRP A 155 19.51 0.61 -18.27
C TRP A 155 18.96 -0.20 -19.45
N VAL A 156 19.54 -1.37 -19.69
CA VAL A 156 19.12 -2.27 -20.76
C VAL A 156 18.49 -3.52 -20.17
N ARG A 157 17.26 -3.85 -20.60
CA ARG A 157 16.58 -5.09 -20.26
C ARG A 157 16.27 -5.87 -21.53
N ILE A 158 16.69 -7.13 -21.54
CA ILE A 158 16.46 -8.06 -22.65
C ILE A 158 15.61 -9.21 -22.10
N ASN A 159 14.42 -9.41 -22.68
CA ASN A 159 13.46 -10.44 -22.28
C ASN A 159 12.99 -11.21 -23.52
N MET A 160 13.94 -11.80 -24.25
CA MET A 160 13.71 -12.62 -25.43
C MET A 160 14.73 -13.75 -25.50
N THR A 161 14.36 -14.83 -26.19
CA THR A 161 15.29 -15.90 -26.54
C THR A 161 16.21 -15.43 -27.65
N LEU A 162 17.52 -15.59 -27.45
CA LEU A 162 18.55 -15.25 -28.43
C LEU A 162 19.32 -16.51 -28.86
N PRO A 163 19.90 -16.51 -30.08
CA PRO A 163 20.93 -17.47 -30.45
C PRO A 163 22.08 -17.46 -29.44
N ALA A 164 22.64 -18.64 -29.15
CA ALA A 164 23.65 -18.81 -28.10
C ALA A 164 24.90 -17.94 -28.30
N ASP A 165 25.35 -17.78 -29.55
CA ASP A 165 26.49 -16.94 -29.93
C ASP A 165 26.23 -15.44 -29.66
N VAL A 166 25.02 -14.97 -29.95
CA VAL A 166 24.61 -13.58 -29.70
C VAL A 166 24.50 -13.31 -28.20
N GLY A 167 23.88 -14.23 -27.44
CA GLY A 167 23.76 -14.13 -25.99
C GLY A 167 25.13 -14.04 -25.31
N LEU A 168 26.09 -14.86 -25.75
CA LEU A 168 27.45 -14.87 -25.21
C LEU A 168 28.19 -13.55 -25.50
N ARG A 169 28.03 -12.98 -26.70
CA ARG A 169 28.62 -11.67 -27.05
C ARG A 169 28.05 -10.54 -26.19
N ILE A 170 26.73 -10.53 -25.97
CA ILE A 170 26.09 -9.54 -25.08
C ILE A 170 26.63 -9.67 -23.66
N GLN A 171 26.75 -10.90 -23.15
CA GLN A 171 27.33 -11.15 -21.82
C GLN A 171 28.75 -10.59 -21.72
N GLN A 172 29.61 -10.85 -22.70
CA GLN A 172 30.98 -10.34 -22.73
C GLN A 172 31.03 -8.81 -22.77
N LEU A 173 30.17 -8.17 -23.56
CA LEU A 173 30.07 -6.71 -23.62
C LEU A 173 29.68 -6.11 -22.26
N VAL A 174 28.70 -6.72 -21.58
CA VAL A 174 28.25 -6.27 -20.25
C VAL A 174 29.35 -6.44 -19.21
N GLU A 175 30.07 -7.57 -19.21
CA GLU A 175 31.17 -7.82 -18.27
C GLU A 175 32.31 -6.82 -18.48
N ASN A 176 32.67 -6.52 -19.73
CA ASN A 176 33.71 -5.55 -20.05
C ASN A 176 33.32 -4.11 -19.69
N ALA A 177 32.03 -3.77 -19.81
CA ALA A 177 31.51 -2.45 -19.48
C ALA A 177 31.27 -2.25 -17.97
N ARG A 178 31.38 -3.31 -17.16
CA ARG A 178 31.18 -3.23 -15.72
C ARG A 178 32.26 -2.33 -15.10
N PRO A 179 31.90 -1.31 -14.31
CA PRO A 179 32.88 -0.50 -13.61
C PRO A 179 33.68 -1.41 -12.66
N LYS A 180 35.01 -1.33 -12.76
CA LYS A 180 35.90 -1.99 -11.81
C LYS A 180 35.83 -1.19 -10.51
N ASN A 181 35.25 -1.79 -9.48
CA ASN A 181 35.31 -1.27 -8.11
C ASN A 181 36.74 -1.30 -7.58
#